data_AF-A0A2U3N450-F1
#
_entry.id   AF-A0A2U3N450-F1
#
_cell.length_a   1.000
_cell.length_b   1.000
_cell.length_c   1.000
_cell.angle_alpha   90.00
_cell.angle_beta   90.00
_cell.angle_gamma   90.00
#
_symmetry.space_group_name_H-M   'P 1'
#
loop_
_entity.id
_entity.type
_entity.pdbx_description
1 polymer ?
#
loop_
_entity_poly.entity_id
_entity_poly.type
_entity_poly.pdbx_seq_one_letter_code
_entity_poly.pdbx_strand_id
1 'polypeptide(L)'
;MSSHSTMLDAGGFICSLFFNLDIVYRTQNNGLIDMLIYRSRNKVYKNQIQKKDMRALIKHFKAGRAVWYSIDQDFSLKQGVMAPFFGVYAETLTAHRRIVTISNAVAISLFF
;
A
#
# COMPACT_ATOMS: atom_id res chain seq x y z
N MET A 1 -5.10 2.94 -4.85
CA MET A 1 -5.41 3.20 -3.43
C MET A 1 -6.70 2.45 -3.14
N SER A 2 -6.66 1.39 -2.34
CA SER A 2 -7.85 0.57 -2.01
C SER A 2 -8.09 0.55 -0.52
N SER A 3 -9.37 0.57 -0.13
CA SER A 3 -9.86 0.32 1.23
C SER A 3 -9.92 -1.19 1.51
N HIS A 4 -9.80 -1.60 2.79
CA HIS A 4 -10.05 -2.97 3.28
C HIS A 4 -11.52 -3.33 3.06
N SER A 5 -11.82 -3.76 1.84
CA SER A 5 -13.09 -4.33 1.39
C SER A 5 -12.95 -5.85 1.30
N THR A 6 -14.05 -6.59 1.48
CA THR A 6 -14.08 -8.07 1.37
C THR A 6 -13.51 -8.57 0.04
N MET A 7 -13.57 -7.72 -1.01
CA MET A 7 -13.11 -8.05 -2.35
C MET A 7 -11.65 -7.65 -2.64
N LEU A 8 -10.91 -7.11 -1.66
CA LEU A 8 -9.55 -6.57 -1.88
C LEU A 8 -8.58 -7.64 -2.42
N ASP A 9 -8.59 -8.85 -1.86
CA ASP A 9 -7.71 -9.92 -2.35
C ASP A 9 -8.10 -10.41 -3.76
N ALA A 10 -9.40 -10.44 -4.07
CA ALA A 10 -9.90 -10.81 -5.41
C ALA A 10 -9.57 -9.72 -6.45
N GLY A 11 -9.76 -8.44 -6.09
CA GLY A 11 -9.39 -7.30 -6.93
C GLY A 11 -7.88 -7.22 -7.16
N GLY A 12 -7.07 -7.47 -6.11
CA GLY A 12 -5.62 -7.57 -6.23
C GLY A 12 -5.19 -8.68 -7.18
N PHE A 13 -5.82 -9.87 -7.10
CA PHE A 13 -5.58 -10.96 -8.04
C PHE A 13 -5.97 -10.58 -9.48
N ILE A 14 -7.16 -10.04 -9.71
CA ILE A 14 -7.61 -9.65 -11.06
C ILE A 14 -6.68 -8.57 -11.63
N CYS A 15 -6.30 -7.56 -10.85
CA CYS A 15 -5.36 -6.53 -11.30
C CYS A 15 -3.99 -7.13 -11.65
N SER A 16 -3.53 -8.17 -10.94
CA SER A 16 -2.26 -8.84 -11.25
C SER A 16 -2.25 -9.53 -12.62
N LEU A 17 -3.43 -9.90 -13.16
CA LEU A 17 -3.54 -10.48 -14.50
C LEU A 17 -3.28 -9.46 -15.62
N PHE A 18 -3.54 -8.17 -15.37
CA PHE A 18 -3.39 -7.10 -16.36
C PHE A 18 -2.16 -6.23 -16.13
N PHE A 19 -1.65 -6.17 -14.88
CA PHE A 19 -0.55 -5.32 -14.49
C PHE A 19 0.49 -6.09 -13.66
N ASN A 20 1.77 -5.85 -13.96
CA ASN A 20 2.87 -6.32 -13.12
C ASN A 20 2.94 -5.50 -11.84
N LEU A 21 2.20 -5.94 -10.81
CA LEU A 21 2.08 -5.27 -9.52
C LEU A 21 3.05 -5.81 -8.48
N ASP A 22 3.68 -4.89 -7.76
CA ASP A 22 4.30 -5.16 -6.47
C ASP A 22 3.30 -4.84 -5.37
N ILE A 23 3.46 -5.46 -4.20
CA ILE A 23 2.57 -5.22 -3.05
C ILE A 23 3.37 -4.84 -1.82
N VAL A 24 2.76 -4.06 -0.93
CA VAL A 24 3.28 -3.87 0.42
C VAL A 24 2.76 -4.96 1.36
N TYR A 25 3.69 -5.58 2.09
CA TYR A 25 3.44 -6.69 3.00
C TYR A 25 3.76 -6.32 4.44
N ARG A 26 2.85 -6.70 5.35
CA ARG A 26 3.07 -6.65 6.80
C ARG A 26 3.20 -8.08 7.30
N THR A 27 4.30 -8.36 8.01
CA THR A 27 4.51 -9.63 8.71
C THR A 27 3.39 -9.89 9.72
N GLN A 28 2.82 -11.07 9.68
CA GLN A 28 1.75 -11.48 10.60
C GLN A 28 2.34 -11.95 11.93
N ASN A 29 1.55 -11.80 13.01
CA ASN A 29 2.01 -12.16 14.36
C ASN A 29 2.22 -13.69 14.53
N ASN A 30 1.50 -14.50 13.76
CA ASN A 30 1.65 -15.95 13.74
C ASN A 30 2.53 -16.37 12.55
N GLY A 31 3.67 -17.00 12.82
CA GLY A 31 4.65 -17.36 11.79
C GLY A 31 4.17 -18.41 10.78
N LEU A 32 3.26 -19.31 11.17
CA LEU A 32 2.65 -20.28 10.24
C LEU A 32 1.74 -19.57 9.23
N ILE A 33 0.90 -18.66 9.73
CA ILE A 33 0.01 -17.85 8.90
C ILE A 33 0.83 -16.91 8.00
N ASP A 34 1.88 -16.29 8.55
CA ASP A 34 2.81 -15.45 7.80
C ASP A 34 3.43 -16.21 6.62
N MET A 35 3.97 -17.41 6.88
CA MET A 35 4.59 -18.25 5.85
C MET A 35 3.59 -18.64 4.76
N LEU A 36 2.36 -19.01 5.15
CA LEU A 36 1.31 -19.39 4.21
C LEU A 36 0.91 -18.21 3.32
N ILE A 37 0.61 -17.05 3.91
CA ILE A 37 0.21 -15.85 3.17
C ILE A 37 1.33 -15.39 2.25
N TYR A 38 2.56 -15.33 2.76
CA TYR A 38 3.73 -14.89 1.98
C TYR A 38 3.97 -15.81 0.77
N ARG A 39 3.85 -17.13 0.95
CA ARG A 39 3.97 -18.10 -0.16
C ARG A 39 2.86 -17.96 -1.19
N SER A 40 1.61 -17.80 -0.75
CA SER A 40 0.47 -17.62 -1.66
C SER A 40 0.62 -16.35 -2.49
N ARG A 41 1.03 -15.24 -1.86
CA ARG A 41 1.23 -13.95 -2.54
C ARG A 41 2.41 -13.96 -3.50
N ASN A 42 3.48 -14.71 -3.21
CA ASN A 42 4.61 -14.86 -4.13
C ASN A 42 4.25 -15.53 -5.47
N LYS A 43 3.13 -16.25 -5.54
CA LYS A 43 2.63 -16.83 -6.81
C LYS A 43 1.91 -15.80 -7.68
N VAL A 44 1.45 -14.70 -7.09
CA VAL A 44 0.58 -13.71 -7.73
C VAL A 44 1.34 -12.41 -8.02
N TYR A 45 2.19 -11.97 -7.10
CA TYR A 45 2.89 -10.68 -7.18
C TYR A 45 4.39 -10.87 -7.35
N LYS A 46 5.02 -9.96 -8.09
CA LYS A 46 6.44 -10.07 -8.43
C LYS A 46 7.35 -9.71 -7.26
N ASN A 47 6.97 -8.73 -6.44
CA ASN A 47 7.69 -8.35 -5.23
C ASN A 47 6.72 -8.08 -4.07
N GLN A 48 7.15 -8.46 -2.87
CA GLN A 48 6.48 -8.17 -1.60
C GLN A 48 7.37 -7.27 -0.75
N ILE A 49 7.12 -5.97 -0.79
CA ILE A 49 7.92 -4.95 -0.11
C ILE A 49 7.47 -4.87 1.35
N GLN A 50 8.39 -4.99 2.30
CA GLN A 50 8.03 -4.89 3.72
C GLN A 50 7.50 -3.49 4.05
N LYS A 51 6.40 -3.41 4.81
CA LYS A 51 5.79 -2.14 5.25
C LYS A 51 6.78 -1.19 5.93
N LYS A 52 7.77 -1.72 6.65
CA LYS A 52 8.80 -0.93 7.35
C LYS A 52 9.89 -0.40 6.41
N ASP A 53 10.05 -0.98 5.22
CA ASP A 53 11.08 -0.58 4.26
C ASP A 53 10.55 0.44 3.23
N MET A 54 10.37 1.66 3.72
CA MET A 54 9.94 2.79 2.91
C MET A 54 10.97 3.17 1.82
N ARG A 55 12.26 2.85 2.03
CA ARG A 55 13.31 3.12 1.04
C ARG A 55 13.17 2.21 -0.16
N ALA A 56 12.95 0.91 0.06
CA ALA A 56 12.64 -0.03 -1.01
C ALA A 56 11.38 0.38 -1.78
N LEU A 57 10.32 0.79 -1.06
CA LEU A 57 9.09 1.27 -1.69
C LEU A 57 9.34 2.44 -2.65
N ILE A 58 10.07 3.48 -2.21
CA ILE A 58 10.42 4.64 -3.04
C ILE A 58 11.30 4.23 -4.23
N LYS A 59 12.25 3.30 -4.03
CA LYS A 59 13.11 2.79 -5.10
C LYS A 59 12.30 2.10 -6.20
N HIS A 60 11.30 1.29 -5.83
CA HIS A 60 10.43 0.62 -6.78
C HIS A 60 9.57 1.61 -7.59
N PHE A 61 9.02 2.64 -6.93
CA PHE A 61 8.33 3.70 -7.65
C PHE A 61 9.23 4.45 -8.63
N LYS A 62 10.45 4.83 -8.22
CA LYS A 62 11.43 5.48 -9.10
C LYS A 62 11.87 4.60 -10.27
N ALA A 63 11.78 3.27 -10.14
CA ALA A 63 12.02 2.33 -11.23
C ALA A 63 10.81 2.12 -12.16
N GLY A 64 9.76 2.95 -12.04
CA GLY A 64 8.55 2.89 -12.87
C GLY A 64 7.64 1.70 -12.57
N ARG A 65 7.78 1.06 -11.40
CA ARG A 65 6.97 -0.10 -11.02
C ARG A 65 5.65 0.35 -10.40
N ALA A 66 4.57 -0.34 -10.76
CA ALA A 66 3.28 -0.18 -10.10
C ALA A 66 3.30 -0.91 -8.75
N VAL A 67 3.02 -0.20 -7.65
CA VAL A 67 2.98 -0.78 -6.31
C VAL A 67 1.59 -0.58 -5.69
N TRP A 68 0.99 -1.67 -5.24
CA TRP A 68 -0.24 -1.67 -4.47
C TRP A 68 0.05 -1.31 -3.01
N TYR A 69 -0.55 -0.20 -2.57
CA TYR A 69 -0.39 0.33 -1.23
C TYR A 69 -1.75 0.66 -0.61
N SER A 70 -2.07 0.03 0.51
CA SER A 70 -3.29 0.28 1.29
C SER A 70 -3.07 1.47 2.23
N ILE A 71 -3.86 2.53 2.06
CA ILE A 71 -3.71 3.83 2.74
C ILE A 71 -4.44 3.91 4.09
N ASP A 72 -5.22 2.88 4.42
CA ASP A 72 -6.07 2.76 5.60
C ASP A 72 -5.38 2.05 6.77
N GLN A 73 -4.13 1.59 6.57
CA GLN A 73 -3.33 1.07 7.67
C GLN A 73 -2.50 2.20 8.27
N ASP A 74 -2.86 2.60 9.50
CA ASP A 74 -2.14 3.59 10.29
C ASP A 74 -0.62 3.36 10.28
N PHE A 75 0.09 4.46 10.03
CA PHE A 75 1.50 4.62 10.33
C PHE A 75 1.53 5.43 11.61
N SER A 76 2.03 4.83 12.70
CA SER A 76 2.05 5.40 14.04
C SER A 76 2.22 6.92 14.02
N LEU A 77 1.18 7.57 14.54
CA LEU A 77 0.94 9.00 14.59
C LEU A 77 2.12 9.77 15.18
N LYS A 78 2.87 10.46 14.31
CA LYS A 78 3.60 11.70 14.70
C LYS A 78 3.55 12.79 13.63
N GLN A 79 2.83 12.60 12.52
CA GLN A 79 2.93 13.46 11.33
C GLN A 79 1.58 13.71 10.62
N GLY A 80 0.47 13.70 11.37
CA GLY A 80 -0.81 14.22 10.89
C GLY A 80 -0.80 15.75 10.80
N VAL A 81 -1.56 16.32 9.88
CA VAL A 81 -1.90 17.76 9.88
C VAL A 81 -3.40 17.90 10.04
N MET A 82 -3.85 18.96 10.71
CA MET A 82 -5.27 19.30 10.73
C MET A 82 -5.63 19.90 9.37
N ALA A 83 -6.40 19.18 8.57
CA ALA A 83 -6.90 19.64 7.28
C ALA A 83 -8.43 19.70 7.29
N PRO A 84 -9.05 20.64 6.57
CA PRO A 84 -10.51 20.74 6.53
C PRO A 84 -11.11 19.53 5.80
N PHE A 85 -12.07 18.88 6.45
CA PHE A 85 -12.85 17.77 5.92
C PHE A 85 -14.33 18.03 6.22
N PHE A 86 -15.12 18.27 5.17
CA PHE A 86 -16.53 18.68 5.29
C PHE A 86 -16.77 19.86 6.25
N GLY A 87 -15.87 20.85 6.24
CA GLY A 87 -15.98 22.05 7.07
C GLY A 87 -15.49 21.87 8.52
N VAL A 88 -15.07 20.67 8.93
CA VAL A 88 -14.48 20.39 10.23
C VAL A 88 -12.99 20.06 10.04
N TYR A 89 -12.12 20.65 10.85
CA TYR A 89 -10.70 20.28 10.81
C TYR A 89 -10.53 18.88 11.40
N ALA A 90 -10.00 17.96 10.59
CA ALA A 90 -9.76 16.58 10.95
C ALA A 90 -8.26 16.22 10.82
N GLU A 91 -7.79 15.34 11.69
CA GLU A 91 -6.42 14.83 11.63
C GLU A 91 -6.23 14.02 10.34
N THR A 92 -5.45 14.57 9.42
CA THR A 92 -5.24 14.01 8.09
C THR A 92 -3.81 13.49 7.96
N LEU A 93 -3.66 12.22 7.61
CA LEU A 93 -2.37 11.56 7.42
C LEU A 93 -1.63 12.14 6.19
N THR A 94 -0.45 12.71 6.39
CA THR A 94 0.38 13.29 5.30
C THR A 94 1.32 12.30 4.63
N ALA A 95 1.45 11.08 5.17
CA ALA A 95 2.40 10.07 4.71
C ALA A 95 2.26 9.78 3.21
N HIS A 96 1.03 9.68 2.72
CA HIS A 96 0.73 9.43 1.31
C HIS A 96 1.25 10.55 0.39
N ARG A 97 0.96 11.81 0.75
CA ARG A 97 1.45 12.99 -0.01
C ARG A 97 2.97 12.98 -0.10
N ARG A 98 3.66 12.68 1.01
CA ARG A 98 5.14 12.61 1.04
C ARG A 98 5.69 11.54 0.12
N ILE A 99 5.10 10.34 0.11
CA ILE A 99 5.53 9.24 -0.77
C ILE A 99 5.40 9.66 -2.24
N VAL A 100 4.26 10.24 -2.62
CA VAL A 100 4.00 10.72 -3.99
C VAL A 100 4.98 11.82 -4.38
N THR A 101 5.19 12.83 -3.53
CA THR A 101 6.11 13.93 -3.81
C THR A 101 7.57 13.46 -3.95
N ILE A 102 8.04 12.53 -3.10
CA ILE A 102 9.43 12.05 -3.13
C ILE A 102 9.68 11.11 -4.31
N SER A 103 8.69 10.29 -4.66
CA SER A 103 8.81 9.31 -5.75
C SER A 103 8.48 9.87 -7.13
N ASN A 104 7.82 11.03 -7.20
CA ASN A 104 7.22 11.58 -8.42
C ASN A 104 6.27 10.59 -9.12
N ALA A 105 5.65 9.69 -8.36
CA ALA A 105 4.73 8.69 -8.86
C ALA A 105 3.30 9.25 -8.99
N VAL A 106 2.52 8.74 -9.94
CA VAL A 106 1.10 9.07 -10.05
C VAL A 106 0.29 8.18 -9.09
N ALA A 107 -0.51 8.80 -8.23
CA ALA A 107 -1.42 8.08 -7.34
C ALA A 107 -2.75 7.81 -8.04
N ILE A 108 -3.10 6.53 -8.17
CA ILE A 108 -4.39 6.08 -8.73
C ILE A 108 -5.21 5.48 -7.60
N SER A 109 -6.41 6.01 -7.35
CA SER A 109 -7.38 5.44 -6.41
C SER A 109 -8.15 4.30 -7.08
N LEU A 110 -8.26 3.16 -6.39
CA LEU A 110 -8.89 1.94 -6.86
C LEU A 110 -9.81 1.44 -5.75
N PHE A 111 -11.11 1.59 -5.92
CA PHE A 111 -12.11 1.12 -4.97
C PHE A 111 -12.75 -0.16 -5.54
N PHE A 112 -12.92 -1.18 -4.70
CA PHE A 112 -13.63 -2.41 -5.03
C PHE A 112 -14.79 -2.64 -4.05
#